data_AF-A0A2E0U3C9-F1
#
_entry.id   AF-A0A2E0U3C9-F1
#
_cell.length_a   1.000
_cell.length_b   1.000
_cell.length_c   1.000
_cell.angle_alpha   90.00
_cell.angle_beta   90.00
_cell.angle_gamma   90.00
#
_symmetry.space_group_name_H-M   'P 1'
#
loop_
_entity.id
_entity.type
_entity.pdbx_description
1 polymer ?
#
loop_
_entity_poly.entity_id
_entity_poly.type
_entity_poly.pdbx_seq_one_letter_code
_entity_poly.pdbx_strand_id
1 'polypeptide(L)' 'MINRRRFLTYSAGLAGMSSILPAWARSASNGNLGIPALQGTNFDLHVSEFPFQVNGKTGRAVGVNGTVPAPL' A
#
# COMPACT_ATOMS: atom_id res chain seq x y z
N MET A 1 -8.55 23.10 26.85
CA MET A 1 -8.47 21.70 27.31
C MET A 1 -9.49 20.88 26.53
N ILE A 2 -9.09 19.77 25.90
CA ILE A 2 -10.01 18.90 25.14
C ILE A 2 -10.73 17.97 26.14
N ASN A 3 -12.07 17.97 26.11
CA ASN A 3 -12.89 17.04 26.91
C ASN A 3 -13.08 15.72 26.13
N ARG A 4 -13.09 14.57 26.82
CA ARG A 4 -13.32 13.22 26.26
C ARG A 4 -14.46 13.17 25.25
N ARG A 5 -15.61 13.80 25.53
CA ARG A 5 -16.75 13.80 24.59
C ARG A 5 -16.39 14.48 23.27
N ARG A 6 -15.75 15.65 23.33
CA ARG A 6 -15.27 16.35 22.11
C ARG A 6 -14.20 15.54 21.37
N PHE A 7 -13.29 14.90 22.10
CA PHE A 7 -12.28 14.02 21.50
C PHE A 7 -12.93 12.87 20.72
N LEU A 8 -13.89 12.16 21.32
CA LEU A 8 -14.61 11.05 20.68
C LEU A 8 -15.45 11.50 19.48
N THR A 9 -16.12 12.66 19.57
CA THR A 9 -16.89 13.19 18.43
C THR A 9 -15.98 13.55 17.26
N TYR A 10 -14.83 14.18 17.51
CA TYR A 10 -13.88 14.51 16.45
C TYR A 10 -13.23 13.26 15.83
N SER A 11 -12.85 12.28 16.64
CA SER A 11 -12.25 11.04 16.12
C SER A 11 -13.25 10.19 15.32
N ALA A 12 -14.54 10.17 15.72
CA ALA A 12 -15.59 9.51 14.95
C ALA A 12 -15.81 10.15 13.57
N GLY A 13 -15.76 11.49 13.48
CA GLY A 13 -15.82 12.21 12.20
C GLY A 13 -14.66 11.85 11.26
N LEU A 14 -13.45 11.72 11.80
CA LEU A 14 -12.27 11.31 11.03
C LEU A 14 -12.33 9.84 10.56
N ALA A 15 -12.91 8.94 11.37
CA ALA A 15 -13.09 7.54 10.97
C ALA A 15 -14.04 7.38 9.77
N GLY A 16 -15.06 8.25 9.66
CA GLY A 16 -15.99 8.29 8.52
C GLY A 16 -15.36 8.78 7.20
N MET A 17 -14.18 9.42 7.25
CA MET A 17 -13.45 9.88 6.06
C MET A 17 -12.56 8.80 5.43
N SER A 18 -12.59 7.56 5.94
CA SER A 18 -11.77 6.46 5.41
C SER A 18 -12.07 6.12 3.94
N SER A 19 -13.28 6.43 3.44
CA SER A 19 -13.70 6.19 2.05
C SER A 19 -13.05 7.12 1.03
N ILE A 20 -12.56 8.30 1.45
CA ILE A 20 -11.91 9.29 0.56
C ILE A 20 -10.38 9.21 0.60
N LEU A 21 -9.82 8.27 1.36
CA LEU A 21 -8.37 8.07 1.42
C LEU A 21 -7.86 7.39 0.15
N PRO A 22 -6.70 7.80 -0.39
CA PRO A 22 -6.04 7.07 -1.46
C PRO A 22 -5.64 5.67 -0.99
N ALA A 23 -5.49 4.72 -1.91
CA ALA A 23 -5.27 3.30 -1.59
C ALA A 23 -4.11 3.07 -0.58
N TRP A 24 -3.02 3.82 -0.68
CA TRP A 24 -1.85 3.72 0.21
C TRP A 24 -2.09 4.23 1.64
N ALA A 25 -3.13 5.04 1.87
CA ALA A 25 -3.46 5.62 3.18
C ALA A 25 -4.56 4.83 3.91
N ARG A 26 -5.21 3.87 3.23
CA ARG A 26 -6.28 3.07 3.83
C ARG A 26 -5.70 2.09 4.86
N SER A 27 -6.55 1.64 5.77
CA SER A 27 -6.27 0.46 6.59
C SER A 27 -6.22 -0.80 5.72
N ALA A 28 -5.52 -1.84 6.17
CA ALA A 28 -5.55 -3.16 5.53
C ALA A 28 -6.98 -3.70 5.40
N SER A 29 -7.82 -3.53 6.43
CA SER A 29 -9.24 -3.89 6.40
C SER A 29 -10.04 -3.13 5.34
N ASN A 30 -9.54 -1.97 4.91
CA ASN A 30 -10.20 -1.04 3.99
C ASN A 30 -9.46 -0.96 2.64
N GLY A 31 -8.70 -2.00 2.27
CA GLY A 31 -8.14 -2.17 0.93
C GLY A 31 -6.70 -1.73 0.73
N ASN A 32 -5.95 -1.38 1.79
CA ASN A 32 -4.50 -1.27 1.70
C ASN A 32 -3.84 -2.62 1.97
N LEU A 33 -3.79 -3.47 0.94
CA LEU A 33 -3.24 -4.83 1.06
C LEU A 33 -1.71 -4.88 1.00
N GLY A 34 -1.04 -3.73 0.88
CA GLY A 34 0.41 -3.66 0.77
C GLY A 34 0.93 -4.36 -0.49
N ILE A 35 2.11 -4.97 -0.37
CA ILE A 35 2.75 -5.74 -1.43
C ILE A 35 2.17 -7.17 -1.37
N PRO A 36 1.66 -7.72 -2.49
CA PRO A 36 1.18 -9.11 -2.52
C PRO A 36 2.26 -10.09 -2.09
N ALA A 37 1.88 -11.02 -1.21
CA ALA A 37 2.74 -12.13 -0.79
C ALA A 37 2.55 -13.34 -1.71
N LEU A 38 3.66 -13.97 -2.10
CA LEU A 38 3.65 -15.29 -2.70
C LEU A 38 3.23 -16.31 -1.63
N GLN A 39 2.55 -17.37 -2.07
CA GLN A 39 2.09 -18.44 -1.20
C GLN A 39 2.63 -19.78 -1.71
N GLY A 40 3.02 -20.66 -0.79
CA GLY A 40 3.56 -21.97 -1.11
C GLY A 40 4.87 -22.26 -0.37
N THR A 41 5.53 -23.35 -0.76
CA THR A 41 6.82 -23.76 -0.20
C THR A 41 7.96 -23.75 -1.22
N ASN A 42 7.64 -23.57 -2.51
CA ASN A 42 8.58 -23.46 -3.61
C ASN A 42 8.20 -22.23 -4.44
N PHE A 43 9.21 -21.44 -4.84
CA PHE A 43 9.00 -20.17 -5.53
C PHE A 43 9.96 -20.02 -6.70
N ASP A 44 9.42 -19.66 -7.86
CA ASP A 44 10.21 -19.23 -9.01
C ASP A 44 10.38 -17.71 -8.96
N LEU A 45 11.60 -17.25 -8.73
CA LEU A 45 11.95 -15.84 -8.63
C LEU A 45 12.84 -15.43 -9.81
N HIS A 46 12.27 -14.71 -10.77
CA HIS A 46 12.99 -14.22 -11.93
C HIS A 46 13.46 -12.78 -11.73
N VAL A 47 14.77 -12.58 -11.68
CA VAL A 47 15.41 -11.26 -11.58
C VAL A 47 15.63 -10.71 -12.98
N SER A 48 15.08 -9.52 -13.25
CA SER A 48 15.22 -8.89 -14.56
C SER A 48 15.20 -7.37 -14.48
N GLU A 49 15.71 -6.73 -15.53
CA GLU A 49 15.60 -5.29 -15.71
C GLU A 49 14.41 -4.95 -16.62
N PHE A 50 13.59 -3.99 -16.23
CA PHE A 50 12.39 -3.60 -16.98
C PHE A 50 12.07 -2.10 -16.84
N PRO A 51 11.34 -1.50 -17.79
CA PRO A 51 10.86 -0.12 -17.66
C PRO A 51 9.85 -0.03 -16.50
N PHE A 52 10.04 0.95 -15.62
CA PHE A 52 9.16 1.19 -14.48
C PHE A 52 8.88 2.68 -14.34
N GLN A 53 7.63 3.04 -14.05
CA GLN A 53 7.22 4.43 -13.91
C GLN A 53 7.10 4.82 -12.43
N VAL A 54 7.83 5.86 -12.02
CA VAL A 54 7.74 6.45 -10.67
C VAL A 54 7.44 7.92 -10.81
N ASN A 55 6.36 8.38 -10.16
CA ASN A 55 5.95 9.78 -10.16
C ASN A 55 5.88 10.38 -11.59
N GLY A 56 5.28 9.63 -12.53
CA GLY A 56 5.15 10.03 -13.94
C GLY A 56 6.40 9.88 -14.80
N LYS A 57 7.57 9.56 -14.22
CA LYS A 57 8.83 9.39 -14.97
C LYS A 57 9.15 7.92 -15.19
N THR A 58 9.44 7.56 -16.44
CA THR A 58 9.91 6.21 -16.78
C THR A 58 11.40 6.10 -16.52
N GLY A 59 11.77 5.16 -15.65
CA GLY A 59 13.15 4.73 -15.42
C GLY A 59 13.32 3.25 -15.71
N ARG A 60 14.53 2.76 -15.49
CA ARG A 60 14.84 1.32 -15.51
C ARG A 60 14.92 0.82 -14.08
N ALA A 61 14.28 -0.31 -13.82
CA ALA A 61 14.29 -0.96 -12.52
C ALA A 61 14.79 -2.39 -12.67
N VAL A 62 15.52 -2.87 -11.66
CA VAL A 62 15.83 -4.28 -11.48
C VAL A 62 14.92 -4.80 -10.37
N GLY A 63 14.11 -5.81 -10.68
CA GLY A 63 13.10 -6.35 -9.77
C GLY A 63 12.92 -7.85 -9.93
N VAL A 64 11.98 -8.40 -9.17
CA VAL A 64 11.64 -9.83 -9.16
C VAL A 64 10.25 -10.01 -9.74
N ASN A 65 10.10 -10.96 -10.66
CA ASN A 65 8.83 -11.30 -11.31
C ASN A 65 8.12 -10.07 -11.93
N GLY A 66 8.91 -9.11 -12.44
CA GLY A 66 8.40 -7.91 -13.09
C GLY A 66 7.82 -6.84 -12.15
N THR A 67 8.03 -6.96 -10.83
CA THR A 67 7.53 -5.97 -9.86
C THR A 67 8.66 -5.28 -9.10
N VAL A 68 8.42 -4.01 -8.76
CA VAL A 68 9.19 -3.25 -7.76
C VAL A 68 8.19 -2.55 -6.83
N PRO A 69 8.20 -2.83 -5.51
CA PRO A 69 9.09 -3.77 -4.81
C PRO A 69 8.92 -5.24 -5.23
N ALA A 70 9.90 -6.07 -4.87
CA ALA A 70 9.78 -7.53 -5.02
C ALA A 70 8.60 -8.05 -4.18
N PRO A 71 7.94 -9.14 -4.61
CA PRO A 71 6.84 -9.73 -3.85
C PRO A 71 7.34 -10.33 -2.52
N LEU A 72 6.45 -10.40 -1.52
CA LEU A 72 6.76 -10.94 -0.19
C LEU A 72 6.80 -12.47 -0.18
#